data_AF-A0AAD9ZNN5-F1
#
_entry.id   AF-A0AAD9ZNN5-F1
#
_cell.length_a   1.000
_cell.length_b   1.000
_cell.length_c   1.000
_cell.angle_alpha   90.00
_cell.angle_beta   90.00
_cell.angle_gamma   90.00
#
_symmetry.space_group_name_H-M   'P 1'
#
loop_
_entity.id
_entity.type
_entity.pdbx_description
1 polymer ?
#
loop_
_entity_poly.entity_id
_entity_poly.type
_entity_poly.pdbx_seq_one_letter_code
_entity_poly.pdbx_strand_id
1 'polypeptide(L)'
;MKQKVVIKVMVNGHKCRPKVLKIVVGAYGVESVAWKGDDKNQIEVIGDGLDPAVLTQLLRKKIGHADLVSVEEKKEEKKDGPKLQVLPMPSWPCYEAVPCYNHYGFW
;
A
#
# COMPACT_ATOMS: atom_id res chain seq x y z
N MET A 1 10.74 -16.91 4.15
CA MET A 1 10.90 -16.14 5.39
C MET A 1 10.11 -14.86 5.23
N LYS A 2 9.19 -14.57 6.16
CA LYS A 2 8.35 -13.38 6.04
C LYS A 2 9.14 -12.12 6.37
N GLN A 3 8.94 -11.07 5.60
CA GLN A 3 9.53 -9.75 5.81
C GLN A 3 8.44 -8.73 6.07
N LYS A 4 8.74 -7.77 6.93
CA LYS A 4 7.91 -6.60 7.22
C LYS A 4 8.70 -5.37 6.82
N VAL A 5 8.18 -4.62 5.86
CA VAL A 5 8.80 -3.42 5.31
C VAL A 5 7.94 -2.22 5.65
N VAL A 6 8.53 -1.16 6.19
CA VAL A 6 7.86 0.11 6.44
C VAL A 6 8.45 1.16 5.52
N ILE A 7 7.61 1.77 4.70
CA ILE A 7 7.98 2.80 3.73
C ILE A 7 7.22 4.09 4.07
N LYS A 8 7.93 5.19 4.22
CA LYS A 8 7.33 6.53 4.31
C LYS A 8 7.10 7.06 2.91
N VAL A 9 5.90 7.50 2.61
CA VAL A 9 5.52 8.07 1.32
C VAL A 9 4.99 9.48 1.54
N MET A 10 5.48 10.44 0.77
CA MET A 10 4.94 11.80 0.77
C MET A 10 3.65 11.81 -0.06
N VAL A 11 2.50 11.70 0.60
CA VAL A 11 1.19 11.76 -0.05
C VAL A 11 0.67 13.20 -0.05
N ASN A 12 1.09 13.99 -1.04
CA ASN A 12 0.46 15.28 -1.33
C ASN A 12 -0.91 15.04 -1.99
N GLY A 13 -1.95 14.87 -1.16
CA GLY A 13 -3.35 14.83 -1.59
C GLY A 13 -4.06 13.47 -1.46
N HIS A 14 -5.38 13.52 -1.30
CA HIS A 14 -6.24 12.34 -1.05
C HIS A 14 -6.20 11.27 -2.16
N LYS A 15 -5.86 11.66 -3.39
CA LYS A 15 -5.80 10.76 -4.56
C LYS A 15 -4.56 9.84 -4.58
N CYS A 16 -3.56 10.11 -3.74
CA CYS A 16 -2.29 9.39 -3.77
C CYS A 16 -2.34 8.06 -3.00
N ARG A 17 -3.15 7.98 -1.93
CA ARG A 17 -3.31 6.77 -1.10
C ARG A 17 -3.80 5.54 -1.88
N PRO A 18 -4.89 5.59 -2.68
CA PRO A 18 -5.31 4.43 -3.46
C PRO A 18 -4.30 4.05 -4.55
N LYS A 19 -3.52 5.01 -5.08
CA LYS A 19 -2.47 4.70 -6.06
C LYS A 19 -1.31 3.95 -5.42
N VAL A 20 -0.87 4.38 -4.23
CA VAL A 20 0.16 3.69 -3.44
C VAL A 20 -0.29 2.25 -3.16
N LEU A 21 -1.52 2.07 -2.65
CA LEU A 21 -2.06 0.74 -2.36
C LEU A 21 -2.07 -0.16 -3.59
N LYS A 22 -2.51 0.34 -4.76
CA LYS A 22 -2.50 -0.43 -6.01
C LYS A 22 -1.11 -0.91 -6.40
N ILE A 23 -0.08 -0.07 -6.22
CA ILE A 23 1.31 -0.44 -6.54
C ILE A 23 1.81 -1.50 -5.57
N VAL A 24 1.58 -1.32 -4.28
CA VAL A 24 2.06 -2.25 -3.27
C VAL A 24 1.36 -3.60 -3.38
N VAL A 25 0.03 -3.64 -3.52
CA VAL A 25 -0.71 -4.90 -3.70
C VAL A 25 -0.33 -5.61 -5.01
N GLY A 26 0.10 -4.87 -6.03
CA GLY A 26 0.59 -5.44 -7.28
C GLY A 26 2.03 -5.95 -7.23
N ALA A 27 2.76 -5.74 -6.13
CA ALA A 27 4.13 -6.23 -6.00
C ALA A 27 4.14 -7.73 -5.64
N TYR A 28 5.13 -8.44 -6.20
CA TYR A 28 5.30 -9.86 -5.94
C TYR A 28 5.61 -10.11 -4.45
N GLY A 29 4.98 -11.14 -3.87
CA GLY A 29 5.26 -11.57 -2.51
C GLY A 29 4.49 -10.81 -1.42
N VAL A 30 3.65 -9.82 -1.76
CA VAL A 30 2.86 -9.07 -0.77
C VAL A 30 1.68 -9.89 -0.27
N GLU A 31 1.58 -10.04 1.05
CA GLU A 31 0.50 -10.74 1.75
C GLU A 31 -0.44 -9.76 2.47
N SER A 32 0.10 -8.68 3.05
CA SER A 32 -0.67 -7.68 3.78
C SER A 32 -0.09 -6.29 3.66
N VAL A 33 -0.96 -5.29 3.67
CA VAL A 33 -0.61 -3.88 3.53
C VAL A 33 -1.45 -3.05 4.49
N ALA A 34 -0.81 -2.19 5.29
CA ALA A 34 -1.49 -1.32 6.24
C ALA A 34 -0.87 0.07 6.28
N TRP A 35 -1.70 1.11 6.37
CA TRP A 35 -1.21 2.47 6.63
C TRP A 35 -0.88 2.64 8.11
N LYS A 36 0.26 3.28 8.41
CA LYS A 36 0.75 3.62 9.75
C LYS A 36 1.17 5.08 9.86
N GLY A 37 1.38 5.49 11.12
CA GLY A 37 1.75 6.86 11.51
C GLY A 37 0.54 7.77 11.67
N ASP A 38 0.62 8.70 12.63
CA ASP A 38 -0.43 9.71 12.90
C ASP A 38 -0.79 10.51 11.65
N ASP A 39 0.22 10.89 10.86
CA ASP A 39 0.04 11.59 9.60
C ASP A 39 -0.41 10.70 8.43
N LYS A 40 -0.59 9.39 8.66
CA LYS A 40 -0.98 8.38 7.65
C LYS A 40 -0.08 8.38 6.40
N ASN A 41 1.20 8.71 6.60
CA ASN A 41 2.22 8.83 5.57
C ASN A 41 3.14 7.62 5.50
N GLN A 42 2.93 6.59 6.32
CA GLN A 42 3.73 5.37 6.30
C GLN A 42 2.88 4.19 5.86
N ILE A 43 3.48 3.27 5.12
CA ILE A 43 2.86 2.03 4.68
C ILE A 43 3.71 0.86 5.15
N GLU A 44 3.07 -0.03 5.90
CA GLU A 44 3.62 -1.31 6.31
C GLU A 44 3.19 -2.38 5.31
N VAL A 45 4.16 -3.17 4.87
CA VAL A 45 4.00 -4.22 3.88
C VAL A 45 4.58 -5.50 4.46
N ILE A 46 3.77 -6.56 4.51
CA ILE A 46 4.17 -7.87 5.02
C ILE A 46 4.06 -8.86 3.87
N GLY A 47 5.06 -9.72 3.71
CA GLY A 47 5.10 -10.66 2.60
C GLY A 47 6.32 -11.56 2.61
N ASP A 48 6.37 -12.50 1.66
CA ASP A 48 7.47 -13.45 1.47
C ASP A 48 8.10 -13.22 0.09
N GLY A 49 9.43 -13.12 0.04
CA GLY A 49 10.15 -12.80 -1.21
C GLY A 49 9.96 -11.34 -1.67
N LEU A 50 9.72 -10.43 -0.73
CA LEU A 50 9.61 -8.99 -1.00
C LEU A 50 10.99 -8.40 -1.28
N ASP A 51 11.10 -7.59 -2.34
CA ASP A 51 12.26 -6.74 -2.54
C ASP A 51 11.94 -5.31 -2.07
N PRO A 52 12.40 -4.89 -0.87
CA PRO A 52 12.13 -3.56 -0.33
C PRO A 52 12.72 -2.44 -1.19
N ALA A 53 13.83 -2.68 -1.89
CA ALA A 53 14.47 -1.68 -2.74
C ALA A 53 13.67 -1.46 -4.03
N VAL A 54 13.24 -2.54 -4.69
CA VAL A 54 12.39 -2.49 -5.89
C VAL A 54 11.05 -1.85 -5.55
N LEU A 55 10.41 -2.24 -4.43
CA LEU A 55 9.15 -1.66 -3.99
C LEU A 55 9.27 -0.14 -3.76
N THR A 56 10.34 0.28 -3.08
CA THR A 56 10.61 1.71 -2.84
C THR A 56 10.88 2.45 -4.16
N GLN A 57 11.62 1.87 -5.09
CA GLN A 57 11.87 2.45 -6.41
C GLN A 57 10.58 2.59 -7.24
N LEU A 58 9.69 1.60 -7.20
CA LEU A 58 8.40 1.66 -7.89
C LEU A 58 7.53 2.80 -7.35
N LEU A 59 7.50 2.97 -6.03
CA LEU A 59 6.82 4.09 -5.39
C LEU A 59 7.46 5.43 -5.79
N ARG A 60 8.80 5.50 -5.85
CA ARG A 60 9.53 6.68 -6.34
C ARG A 60 9.15 7.09 -7.75
N LYS A 61 8.99 6.11 -8.64
CA LYS A 61 8.64 6.35 -10.05
C LYS A 61 7.18 6.74 -10.27
N LYS A 62 6.24 6.20 -9.48
CA LYS A 62 4.80 6.33 -9.74
C LYS A 62 4.08 7.32 -8.84
N ILE A 63 4.59 7.55 -7.63
CA ILE A 63 3.96 8.40 -6.61
C ILE A 63 4.79 9.65 -6.35
N GLY A 64 6.13 9.51 -6.32
CA GLY A 64 7.05 10.60 -5.98
C GLY A 64 7.87 10.23 -4.75
N HIS A 65 8.10 11.15 -3.81
CA HIS A 65 9.01 10.88 -2.69
C HIS A 65 8.55 9.70 -1.81
N ALA A 66 9.40 8.68 -1.72
CA ALA A 66 9.21 7.53 -0.86
C ALA A 66 10.56 7.11 -0.25
N ASP A 67 10.60 6.89 1.06
CA ASP A 67 11.77 6.54 1.83
C ASP A 67 11.54 5.25 2.59
N LEU A 68 12.49 4.33 2.47
CA LEU A 68 12.50 3.11 3.24
C LEU A 68 12.84 3.44 4.70
N VAL A 69 11.94 3.13 5.64
CA VAL A 69 12.11 3.43 7.06
C VAL A 69 12.70 2.24 7.81
N SER A 70 12.14 1.05 7.59
CA SER A 70 12.57 -0.17 8.28
C SER A 70 12.30 -1.41 7.44
N VAL A 71 13.18 -2.39 7.56
CA VAL A 71 13.02 -3.75 7.01
C VAL A 71 13.30 -4.70 8.16
N GLU A 72 12.28 -5.46 8.55
CA GLU A 72 12.35 -6.47 9.60
C GLU A 72 12.16 -7.85 8.98
N GLU A 73 13.13 -8.73 9.16
CA GLU A 73 12.99 -10.14 8.81
C GLU A 73 12.29 -10.87 9.95
N LYS A 74 11.08 -11.34 9.70
CA LYS A 74 10.31 -12.12 10.66
C LYS A 74 10.69 -13.59 10.48
N LYS A 75 11.61 -14.07 11.33
CA LYS A 75 11.81 -15.52 11.53
C LYS A 75 10.52 -16.09 12.10
N GLU A 76 9.94 -17.09 11.43
CA GLU A 76 8.70 -17.73 11.86
C GLU A 76 8.88 -18.41 13.22
N GLU A 77 8.37 -17.79 14.28
CA GLU A 77 7.98 -18.52 15.48
C GLU A 77 6.51 -18.95 15.29
N LYS A 78 6.28 -20.26 15.18
CA LYS A 78 4.97 -20.87 15.04
C LYS A 78 4.05 -20.44 16.19
N LYS A 79 3.01 -19.64 15.90
CA LYS A 79 1.79 -19.59 16.72
C LYS A 79 0.54 -19.50 15.84
N ASP A 80 -0.30 -20.50 16.09
CA ASP A 80 -1.69 -20.79 15.71
C ASP A 80 -2.63 -19.58 15.51
N GLY A 81 -3.59 -19.71 14.59
CA GLY A 81 -4.86 -18.96 14.59
C GLY A 81 -5.16 -18.06 13.37
N PRO A 82 -6.31 -18.24 12.67
CA PRO A 82 -6.58 -17.63 11.39
C PRO A 82 -7.15 -16.20 11.52
N LYS A 83 -6.81 -15.33 10.57
CA LYS A 83 -7.70 -14.21 10.22
C LYS A 83 -7.65 -13.94 8.73
N LEU A 84 -8.37 -14.78 7.99
CA LEU A 84 -9.03 -14.35 6.77
C LEU A 84 -9.85 -13.11 7.10
N GLN A 85 -9.52 -11.98 6.47
CA GLN A 85 -10.51 -10.98 6.13
C GLN A 85 -10.55 -10.91 4.62
N VAL A 86 -11.13 -11.96 4.03
CA VAL A 86 -11.78 -11.85 2.74
C VAL A 86 -12.91 -10.86 2.96
N LEU A 87 -12.69 -9.60 2.58
CA LEU A 87 -13.83 -8.73 2.30
C LEU A 87 -14.56 -9.38 1.13
N PRO A 88 -15.86 -9.73 1.27
CA PRO A 88 -16.62 -10.24 0.15
C PRO A 88 -16.54 -9.20 -0.95
N MET A 89 -15.91 -9.57 -2.07
CA MET A 89 -15.82 -8.73 -3.24
C MET A 89 -17.24 -8.56 -3.75
N PRO A 90 -17.86 -7.37 -3.66
CA PRO A 90 -19.13 -7.18 -4.32
C PRO A 90 -18.82 -7.23 -5.82
N SER A 91 -19.42 -8.21 -6.51
CA SER A 91 -19.36 -8.36 -7.96
C SER A 91 -20.08 -7.17 -8.60
N TRP A 92 -19.40 -6.03 -8.71
CA TRP A 92 -19.93 -4.86 -9.38
C TRP A 92 -19.09 -4.63 -10.63
N PRO A 93 -19.75 -4.49 -11.80
CA PRO A 93 -19.07 -4.50 -13.09
C PRO A 93 -18.09 -3.33 -13.18
N CYS A 94 -16.93 -3.62 -13.75
CA CYS A 94 -16.03 -2.59 -14.22
C CYS A 94 -16.78 -1.66 -15.18
N TYR A 95 -16.46 -0.37 -15.08
CA TYR A 95 -16.73 0.69 -16.05
C TYR A 95 -18.08 1.41 -15.95
N GLU A 96 -18.12 2.44 -15.09
CA GLU A 96 -18.63 3.74 -15.54
C GLU A 96 -17.60 4.82 -15.21
N ALA A 97 -17.17 5.50 -16.26
CA ALA A 97 -16.29 6.64 -16.21
C ALA A 97 -17.02 7.78 -15.48
N VAL A 98 -16.66 8.06 -14.22
CA VAL A 98 -17.04 9.33 -13.61
C VAL A 98 -16.04 10.39 -14.07
N PRO A 99 -16.44 11.36 -14.90
CA PRO A 99 -15.56 12.45 -15.29
C PRO A 99 -15.13 13.19 -14.03
N CYS A 100 -13.81 13.31 -13.85
CA CYS A 100 -13.24 14.18 -12.82
C CYS A 100 -13.60 15.63 -13.16
N TYR A 101 -14.75 16.12 -12.71
CA TYR A 101 -15.02 17.55 -12.73
C TYR A 101 -14.40 18.22 -11.50
N ASN A 102 -13.28 18.86 -11.78
CA ASN A 102 -12.93 20.17 -11.26
C ASN A 102 -14.18 21.07 -11.22
N HIS A 103 -14.50 21.66 -10.07
CA HIS A 103 -14.90 23.08 -10.02
C HIS A 103 -14.75 23.63 -8.60
N TYR A 104 -13.76 24.50 -8.42
CA TYR A 104 -13.79 25.57 -7.43
C TYR A 104 -14.81 26.63 -7.91
N GLY A 105 -15.62 27.22 -7.01
CA GLY A 105 -16.29 28.50 -7.29
C GLY A 105 -17.58 28.82 -6.52
N PHE A 106 -17.49 29.81 -5.62
CA PHE A 106 -18.46 30.90 -5.32
C PHE A 106 -19.97 30.60 -5.20
N TRP A 107 -20.53 30.76 -3.99
CA TRP A 107 -21.32 31.93 -3.53
C TRP A 107 -21.53 31.87 -2.01
#